data_AF-A0A5K0XUT7-F1
#
_entry.id   AF-A0A5K0XUT7-F1
#
_cell.length_a   1.000
_cell.length_b   1.000
_cell.length_c   1.000
_cell.angle_alpha   90.00
_cell.angle_beta   90.00
_cell.angle_gamma   90.00
#
_symmetry.space_group_name_H-M   'P 1'
#
loop_
_entity.id
_entity.type
_entity.pdbx_description
1 polymer ?
#
loop_
_entity_poly.entity_id
_entity_poly.type
_entity_poly.pdbx_seq_one_letter_code
_entity_poly.pdbx_strand_id
1 'polypeptide(L)' 'WFKFEFLVVCLGKYGDVAKMPEFPTGKGPEIFQGTVLHSLDYSKLGRQEAERLVKGKKVVVVGYKKSAIDFATECAEVNQ' A
#
# COMPACT_ATOMS: atom_id res chain seq x y z
N TRP A 1 -14.82 12.06 -6.78
CA TRP A 1 -14.47 10.66 -7.06
C TRP A 1 -12.97 10.54 -6.92
N PHE A 2 -12.47 9.60 -6.13
CA PHE A 2 -11.03 9.39 -6.02
C PHE A 2 -10.68 8.12 -6.81
N LYS A 3 -9.89 8.26 -7.89
CA LYS A 3 -9.40 7.12 -8.68
C LYS A 3 -7.95 6.86 -8.30
N PHE A 4 -7.71 5.71 -7.69
CA PHE A 4 -6.38 5.25 -7.35
C PHE A 4 -6.16 3.88 -7.95
N GLU A 5 -4.94 3.60 -8.38
CA GLU A 5 -4.56 2.35 -9.03
C GLU A 5 -3.90 1.37 -8.03
N PHE A 6 -3.42 1.91 -6.91
CA PHE A 6 -2.64 1.19 -5.93
C PHE A 6 -2.92 1.67 -4.50
N LEU A 7 -3.11 0.73 -3.57
CA LEU A 7 -3.37 0.99 -2.16
C LEU A 7 -2.38 0.20 -1.30
N VAL A 8 -1.66 0.89 -0.41
CA VAL A 8 -0.81 0.24 0.60
C VAL A 8 -1.33 0.53 2.00
N VAL A 9 -1.59 -0.53 2.75
CA VAL A 9 -2.16 -0.50 4.09
C VAL A 9 -1.05 -0.66 5.13
N CYS A 10 -0.92 0.34 6.00
CA CYS A 10 0.11 0.51 7.02
C CYS A 10 -0.51 0.63 8.43
N LEU A 11 -1.50 -0.20 8.76
CA LEU A 11 -2.26 -0.15 10.02
C LEU A 11 -1.65 -0.97 11.18
N GLY A 12 -0.51 -1.62 10.95
CA GLY A 12 0.12 -2.52 11.91
C GLY A 12 0.77 -1.87 13.14
N LYS A 13 1.03 -2.71 14.15
CA LYS A 13 2.02 -2.54 15.22
C LYS A 13 2.96 -3.74 15.07
N TYR A 14 4.28 -3.52 15.05
CA TYR A 14 5.34 -4.51 14.78
C TYR A 14 4.93 -5.96 15.10
N GLY A 15 4.83 -6.79 14.06
CA GLY A 15 4.45 -8.19 14.17
C GLY A 15 4.44 -8.86 12.79
N ASP A 16 4.60 -10.18 12.77
CA ASP A 16 4.75 -10.98 11.54
C ASP A 16 3.43 -11.22 10.79
N VAL A 17 2.34 -10.65 11.31
CA VAL A 17 0.99 -10.78 10.76
C VAL A 17 0.53 -9.43 10.22
N ALA A 18 0.23 -9.40 8.92
CA ALA A 18 -0.40 -8.25 8.27
C ALA A 18 -1.78 -7.98 8.88
N LYS A 19 -2.00 -6.75 9.37
CA LYS A 19 -3.29 -6.34 9.93
C LYS A 19 -4.04 -5.49 8.93
N MET A 20 -4.95 -6.14 8.20
CA MET A 20 -5.89 -5.47 7.31
C MET A 20 -7.13 -5.01 8.08
N PRO A 21 -7.77 -3.89 7.67
CA PRO A 21 -9.08 -3.55 8.16
C PRO A 21 -10.08 -4.62 7.75
N GLU A 22 -11.04 -4.89 8.63
CA GLU A 22 -12.18 -5.74 8.31
C GLU A 22 -13.22 -4.92 7.55
N PHE A 23 -13.74 -5.51 6.48
CA PHE A 23 -14.78 -4.89 5.67
C PHE A 23 -16.01 -5.81 5.63
N PRO A 24 -17.23 -5.24 5.60
CA PRO A 24 -18.42 -6.02 5.30
C PRO A 24 -18.29 -6.72 3.94
N THR A 25 -19.00 -7.83 3.78
CA THR A 25 -19.03 -8.58 2.51
C THR A 25 -19.36 -7.67 1.32
N GLY A 26 -18.51 -7.68 0.30
CA GLY A 26 -18.70 -6.89 -0.92
C GLY A 26 -18.35 -5.41 -0.76
N LYS A 27 -17.60 -5.04 0.30
CA LYS A 27 -17.15 -3.66 0.55
C LYS A 27 -15.66 -3.56 0.84
N GLY A 28 -14.91 -4.66 0.71
CA GLY A 28 -13.49 -4.69 0.98
C GLY A 28 -12.61 -4.58 -0.27
N PRO A 29 -11.34 -5.00 -0.16
CA PRO A 29 -10.40 -5.03 -1.27
C PRO A 29 -10.90 -5.79 -2.50
N GLU A 30 -11.82 -6.75 -2.32
CA GLU A 30 -12.36 -7.59 -3.39
C GLU A 30 -13.13 -6.83 -4.48
N ILE A 31 -13.70 -5.66 -4.15
CA ILE A 31 -14.40 -4.82 -5.13
C ILE A 31 -13.50 -3.71 -5.71
N PHE A 32 -12.26 -3.58 -5.20
CA PHE A 32 -11.33 -2.58 -5.68
C PHE A 32 -10.66 -3.05 -6.97
N GLN A 33 -10.82 -2.29 -8.06
CA GLN A 33 -10.26 -2.62 -9.38
C GLN A 33 -8.76 -2.29 -9.52
N GLY A 34 -8.05 -2.18 -8.39
CA GLY A 34 -6.62 -1.93 -8.32
C GLY A 34 -5.94 -2.91 -7.38
N THR A 35 -4.64 -2.74 -7.12
CA THR A 35 -3.92 -3.63 -6.21
C THR A 35 -3.95 -3.08 -4.78
N VAL A 36 -4.32 -3.93 -3.82
CA VAL A 36 -4.23 -3.65 -2.38
C VAL A 36 -3.13 -4.52 -1.79
N LEU A 37 -2.18 -3.92 -1.08
CA LEU A 37 -1.09 -4.62 -0.38
C LEU A 37 -0.95 -4.11 1.06
N HIS A 38 -0.61 -4.99 1.99
CA HIS A 38 -0.15 -4.56 3.31
C HIS A 38 1.35 -4.21 3.25
N SER A 39 1.81 -3.29 4.10
CA SER A 39 3.22 -2.85 4.12
C SER A 39 4.22 -4.01 4.33
N LEU A 40 3.79 -5.07 5.02
CA LEU A 40 4.58 -6.29 5.24
C LEU A 40 4.80 -7.08 3.93
N ASP A 41 3.80 -7.13 3.06
CA ASP A 41 3.93 -7.82 1.78
C ASP A 41 4.73 -6.98 0.80
N TYR A 42 4.59 -5.66 0.87
CA TYR A 42 5.46 -4.74 0.16
C TYR A 42 6.94 -4.93 0.54
N SER A 43 7.26 -5.05 1.83
CA SER A 43 8.65 -5.19 2.29
C SER A 43 9.34 -6.49 1.86
N LYS A 44 8.59 -7.47 1.33
CA LYS A 44 9.15 -8.71 0.78
C LYS A 44 9.60 -8.55 -0.67
N LEU A 45 9.18 -7.49 -1.35
CA LEU A 45 9.55 -7.23 -2.74
C LEU A 45 11.02 -6.81 -2.84
N GLY A 46 11.67 -7.23 -3.93
CA GLY A 46 12.97 -6.67 -4.28
C GLY A 46 12.87 -5.20 -4.68
N ARG A 47 13.96 -4.45 -4.56
CA ARG A 47 14.00 -3.01 -4.89
C ARG A 47 13.45 -2.69 -6.29
N GLN A 48 13.86 -3.43 -7.32
CA GLN A 48 13.38 -3.22 -8.69
C GLN A 48 11.88 -3.54 -8.85
N GLU A 49 11.38 -4.54 -8.13
CA GLU A 49 9.97 -4.92 -8.17
C GLU A 49 9.10 -3.86 -7.48
N ALA A 50 9.57 -3.37 -6.33
CA ALA A 50 8.98 -2.29 -5.54
C ALA A 50 8.91 -1.00 -6.38
N GLU A 51 10.02 -0.56 -6.97
CA GLU A 51 10.07 0.62 -7.84
C GLU A 51 9.10 0.48 -9.04
N ARG A 52 9.11 -0.67 -9.74
CA ARG A 52 8.19 -0.93 -10.87
C ARG A 52 6.72 -0.92 -10.42
N LEU A 53 6.44 -1.35 -9.20
CA LEU A 53 5.08 -1.41 -8.68
C LEU A 53 4.49 -0.03 -8.47
N VAL A 54 5.29 0.95 -8.01
CA VAL A 54 4.83 2.31 -7.67
C VAL A 54 5.02 3.33 -8.80
N LYS A 55 5.96 3.10 -9.72
CA LYS A 55 6.29 4.05 -10.78
C LYS A 55 5.12 4.32 -11.74
N GLY A 56 4.83 5.59 -11.96
CA GLY A 56 3.76 6.11 -12.81
C GLY A 56 2.35 5.91 -12.26
N LYS A 57 2.17 5.40 -11.04
CA LYS A 57 0.85 5.05 -10.50
C LYS A 57 0.34 6.04 -9.47
N LYS A 58 -0.98 6.18 -9.41
CA LYS A 58 -1.65 6.89 -8.30
C LYS A 58 -1.77 5.97 -7.08
N VAL A 59 -0.89 6.19 -6.11
CA VAL A 59 -0.78 5.41 -4.87
C VAL A 59 -1.52 6.09 -3.71
N VAL A 60 -2.21 5.29 -2.90
CA VAL A 60 -2.75 5.71 -1.59
C VAL A 60 -2.07 4.93 -0.49
N VAL A 61 -1.67 5.62 0.57
CA VAL A 61 -1.11 5.03 1.78
C VAL A 61 -2.12 5.16 2.92
N VAL A 62 -2.52 4.04 3.52
CA VAL A 62 -3.50 3.98 4.62
C VAL A 62 -2.79 3.69 5.92
N GLY A 63 -2.50 4.73 6.70
CA GLY A 63 -1.78 4.65 7.97
C GLY A 63 -0.90 5.88 8.17
N TYR A 64 -0.35 6.07 9.36
CA TYR A 64 0.41 7.29 9.70
C TYR A 64 1.72 7.03 10.46
N LYS A 65 2.05 5.77 10.72
CA LYS A 65 3.28 5.39 11.46
C LYS A 65 4.47 5.31 10.50
N LYS A 66 5.64 4.91 11.01
CA LYS A 66 6.91 4.84 10.27
C LYS A 66 6.76 4.21 8.88
N SER A 67 6.18 3.02 8.76
CA SER A 67 6.03 2.35 7.46
C SER A 67 5.18 3.12 6.45
N ALA A 68 4.19 3.88 6.90
CA ALA A 68 3.38 4.73 6.03
C ALA A 68 4.18 5.92 5.51
N ILE A 69 4.92 6.59 6.39
CA ILE A 69 5.70 7.78 6.04
C ILE A 69 6.87 7.43 5.12
N ASP A 70 7.61 6.36 5.46
CA ASP A 70 8.73 5.88 4.64
C ASP A 70 8.25 5.50 3.23
N PHE A 71 7.15 4.73 3.13
CA PHE A 71 6.60 4.30 1.85
C PHE A 71 6.03 5.46 1.02
N ALA A 72 5.36 6.43 1.67
CA ALA A 72 4.88 7.63 0.98
C ALA A 72 6.03 8.47 0.40
N THR A 73 7.15 8.55 1.13
CA THR A 73 8.37 9.24 0.67
C THR A 73 8.97 8.52 -0.53
N GLU A 74 9.13 7.20 -0.45
CA GLU A 74 9.63 6.39 -1.57
C GLU A 74 8.76 6.56 -2.83
N CYS A 75 7.44 6.54 -2.68
CA CYS A 75 6.52 6.79 -3.80
C CYS A 75 6.73 8.18 -4.43
N ALA A 76 6.97 9.21 -3.62
CA ALA A 76 7.21 10.56 -4.11
C ALA A 76 8.56 10.67 -4.84
N GLU A 77 9.60 10.02 -4.33
CA GLU A 77 10.93 9.99 -4.97
C GLU A 77 10.90 9.27 -6.32
N VAL A 78 10.21 8.13 -6.42
CA VAL A 78 10.11 7.34 -7.66
C VAL A 78 9.24 8.03 -8.73
N ASN A 79 8.32 8.90 -8.31
CA ASN A 79 7.33 9.56 -9.18
C ASN A 79 7.51 11.08 -9.32
N GLN A 80 8.71 11.61 -9.05
CA GLN A 80 9.08 12.98 -9.45
C GLN A 80 8.93 13.16 -10.98
#